data_AF-A0A6G5AEN7-F1
#
_entry.id   AF-A0A6G5AEN7-F1
#
_cell.length_a   1.000
_cell.length_b   1.000
_cell.length_c   1.000
_cell.angle_alpha   90.00
_cell.angle_beta   90.00
_cell.angle_gamma   90.00
#
_symmetry.space_group_name_H-M   'P 1'
#
loop_
_entity.id
_entity.type
_entity.pdbx_description
1 polymer ?
#
loop_
_entity_poly.entity_id
_entity_poly.type
_entity_poly.pdbx_seq_one_letter_code
_entity_poly.pdbx_strand_id
1 'polypeptide(L)'
;RVAKTRKKIDPELEAQLEAANKEKAAVRAQITPIIRPNENDPLVRLRSSIGSSLTPLLSKLSLEKKVDAPEIEADNIVTVGTTCKNAGCRQTYKGEQSNLDTCFYHAGYPIFHEGMKYWTCCQRKTSDFANFLEQQGCTSGNHVWIKR
;
A
#
# COMPACT_ATOMS: atom_id res chain seq x y z
N ARG A 1 -24.99 -22.34 54.01
CA ARG A 1 -24.05 -23.27 53.33
C ARG A 1 -24.75 -23.83 52.09
N VAL A 2 -24.42 -23.36 50.88
CA VAL A 2 -24.88 -23.99 49.63
C VAL A 2 -23.63 -24.46 48.90
N ALA A 3 -23.37 -25.76 48.95
CA ALA A 3 -22.24 -26.36 48.26
C ALA A 3 -22.51 -26.31 46.75
N LYS A 4 -21.70 -25.55 46.01
CA LYS A 4 -21.68 -25.61 44.54
C LYS A 4 -21.11 -26.98 44.15
N THR A 5 -21.96 -27.91 43.77
CA THR A 5 -21.54 -29.15 43.11
C THR A 5 -20.91 -28.77 41.77
N ARG A 6 -19.57 -28.84 41.69
CA ARG A 6 -18.87 -28.85 40.41
C ARG A 6 -19.32 -30.11 39.67
N LYS A 7 -20.19 -29.96 38.65
CA LYS A 7 -20.46 -31.04 37.70
C LYS A 7 -19.11 -31.46 37.12
N LYS A 8 -18.66 -32.67 37.46
CA LYS A 8 -17.54 -33.30 36.79
C LYS A 8 -17.99 -33.50 35.34
N ILE A 9 -17.23 -32.96 34.41
CA ILE A 9 -17.47 -33.18 32.99
C ILE A 9 -17.24 -34.68 32.76
N ASP A 10 -18.17 -35.33 32.05
CA ASP A 10 -18.06 -36.77 31.80
C ASP A 10 -16.78 -37.03 30.98
N PRO A 11 -15.89 -37.92 31.42
CA PRO A 11 -14.59 -38.15 30.76
C PRO A 11 -14.73 -38.56 29.29
N GLU A 12 -15.85 -39.20 28.95
CA GLU A 12 -16.25 -39.57 27.59
C GLU A 12 -16.46 -38.32 26.70
N LEU A 13 -17.10 -37.27 27.24
CA LEU A 13 -17.41 -36.04 26.51
C LEU A 13 -16.17 -35.18 26.32
N GLU A 14 -15.26 -35.20 27.29
CA GLU A 14 -13.95 -34.53 27.21
C GLU A 14 -13.06 -35.22 26.17
N ALA A 15 -13.00 -36.56 26.18
CA ALA A 15 -12.29 -37.34 25.17
C ALA A 15 -12.86 -37.15 23.75
N GLN A 16 -14.18 -37.01 23.60
CA GLN A 16 -14.82 -36.72 22.32
C GLN A 16 -14.49 -35.31 21.81
N LEU A 17 -14.43 -34.30 22.70
CA LEU A 17 -14.05 -32.94 22.33
C LEU A 17 -12.56 -32.86 21.95
N GLU A 18 -11.70 -33.60 22.66
CA GLU A 18 -10.28 -33.74 22.33
C GLU A 18 -10.07 -34.47 21.00
N ALA A 19 -10.83 -35.53 20.72
CA ALA A 19 -10.79 -36.24 19.44
C ALA A 19 -11.26 -35.34 18.27
N ALA A 20 -12.33 -34.57 18.46
CA ALA A 20 -12.83 -33.62 17.47
C ALA A 20 -11.84 -32.45 17.24
N ASN A 21 -11.14 -32.00 18.29
CA ASN A 21 -10.07 -31.01 18.17
C ASN A 21 -8.82 -31.58 17.48
N LYS A 22 -8.51 -32.87 17.70
CA LYS A 22 -7.41 -33.59 17.05
C LYS A 22 -7.67 -33.82 15.56
N GLU A 23 -8.91 -34.11 15.18
CA GLU A 23 -9.32 -34.20 13.76
C GLU A 23 -9.20 -32.84 13.04
N LYS A 24 -9.54 -31.73 13.71
CA LYS A 24 -9.43 -30.37 13.16
C LYS A 24 -8.00 -29.82 13.10
N ALA A 25 -7.05 -30.41 13.84
CA ALA A 25 -5.67 -29.95 13.90
C ALA A 25 -4.79 -30.43 12.72
N ALA A 26 -5.25 -31.40 11.93
CA ALA A 26 -4.39 -32.16 11.02
C ALA A 26 -4.43 -31.74 9.54
N VAL A 27 -5.00 -30.57 9.18
CA VAL A 27 -4.87 -30.04 7.82
C VAL A 27 -4.37 -28.60 7.87
N ARG A 28 -3.13 -28.43 8.33
CA ARG A 28 -2.37 -27.23 7.97
C ARG A 28 -2.01 -27.37 6.50
N ALA A 29 -2.85 -26.80 5.63
CA ALA A 29 -2.64 -26.77 4.19
C ALA A 29 -1.19 -26.32 3.91
N GLN A 30 -0.46 -27.16 3.16
CA GLN A 30 0.89 -26.82 2.73
C GLN A 30 0.78 -25.58 1.84
N ILE A 31 1.41 -24.48 2.25
CA ILE A 31 1.45 -23.25 1.47
C ILE A 31 2.35 -23.55 0.27
N THR A 32 1.75 -23.78 -0.89
CA THR A 32 2.52 -23.89 -2.15
C THR A 32 3.17 -22.54 -2.45
N PRO A 33 4.47 -22.50 -2.77
CA PRO A 33 5.14 -21.24 -3.09
C PRO A 33 4.47 -20.60 -4.31
N ILE A 34 3.97 -19.38 -4.14
CA ILE A 34 3.37 -18.59 -5.22
C ILE A 34 4.50 -18.19 -6.17
N ILE A 35 4.38 -18.60 -7.44
CA ILE A 35 5.33 -18.23 -8.49
C ILE A 35 5.05 -16.78 -8.89
N ARG A 36 6.11 -15.96 -8.99
CA ARG A 36 6.01 -14.58 -9.48
C ARG A 36 5.53 -14.61 -10.95
N PRO A 37 4.45 -13.88 -11.30
CA PRO A 37 4.02 -13.73 -12.70
C PRO A 37 5.15 -13.16 -13.58
N ASN A 38 5.10 -13.46 -14.87
CA ASN A 38 6.05 -12.91 -15.85
C ASN A 38 5.79 -11.40 -16.03
N GLU A 39 6.84 -10.65 -16.33
CA GLU A 39 6.75 -9.20 -16.60
C GLU A 39 5.84 -8.87 -17.78
N ASN A 40 5.74 -9.77 -18.76
CA ASN A 40 4.90 -9.60 -19.96
C ASN A 40 3.49 -10.20 -19.85
N ASP A 41 3.06 -10.65 -18.67
CA ASP A 41 1.71 -11.18 -18.50
C ASP A 41 0.65 -10.06 -18.65
N PRO A 42 -0.45 -10.28 -19.38
CA PRO A 42 -1.46 -9.25 -19.59
C PRO A 42 -2.14 -8.87 -18.26
N LEU A 43 -2.34 -7.57 -18.07
CA LEU A 43 -2.99 -7.02 -16.88
C LEU A 43 -4.46 -7.48 -16.82
N VAL A 44 -4.80 -8.25 -15.77
CA VAL A 44 -6.17 -8.69 -15.51
C VAL A 44 -6.79 -7.82 -14.42
N ARG A 45 -8.01 -7.31 -14.67
CA ARG A 45 -8.79 -6.62 -13.64
C ARG A 45 -9.27 -7.61 -12.59
N LEU A 46 -8.65 -7.56 -11.41
CA LEU A 46 -9.07 -8.38 -10.27
C LEU A 46 -10.49 -7.99 -9.84
N ARG A 47 -11.29 -9.01 -9.48
CA ARG A 47 -12.60 -8.78 -8.88
C ARG A 47 -12.38 -8.23 -7.48
N SER A 48 -12.73 -6.97 -7.28
CA SER A 48 -12.78 -6.37 -5.94
C SER A 48 -13.97 -6.96 -5.18
N SER A 49 -13.70 -7.88 -4.27
CA SER A 49 -14.68 -8.36 -3.30
C SER A 49 -14.50 -7.60 -2.00
N ILE A 50 -15.58 -6.98 -1.52
CA ILE A 50 -15.56 -6.15 -0.32
C ILE A 50 -16.35 -6.86 0.77
N GLY A 51 -15.85 -6.84 2.00
CA GLY A 51 -16.56 -7.40 3.16
C GLY A 51 -17.80 -6.58 3.51
N SER A 52 -18.83 -7.22 4.07
CA SER A 52 -20.11 -6.58 4.44
C SER A 52 -19.97 -5.39 5.39
N SER A 53 -18.91 -5.36 6.21
CA SER A 53 -18.58 -4.25 7.11
C SER A 53 -18.23 -2.95 6.37
N LEU A 54 -17.73 -3.03 5.14
CA LEU A 54 -17.26 -1.89 4.36
C LEU A 54 -18.34 -1.33 3.41
N THR A 55 -19.38 -2.11 3.10
CA THR A 55 -20.53 -1.68 2.28
C THR A 55 -21.19 -0.38 2.78
N PRO A 56 -21.52 -0.21 4.08
CA PRO A 56 -22.18 1.01 4.56
C PRO A 56 -21.25 2.24 4.59
N LEU A 57 -19.94 2.05 4.59
CA LEU A 57 -18.97 3.14 4.50
C LEU A 57 -18.84 3.62 3.05
N LEU A 58 -18.77 2.67 2.11
CA LEU A 58 -18.68 2.98 0.69
C LEU A 58 -19.94 3.62 0.13
N SER A 59 -21.12 3.22 0.61
CA SER A 59 -22.37 3.89 0.24
C SER A 59 -22.43 5.33 0.74
N LYS A 60 -21.91 5.61 1.94
CA LYS A 60 -21.77 6.97 2.48
C LYS A 60 -20.76 7.82 1.70
N LEU A 61 -19.73 7.20 1.14
CA LEU A 61 -18.70 7.86 0.33
C LEU A 61 -19.14 8.05 -1.15
N SER A 62 -20.16 7.33 -1.63
CA SER A 62 -20.57 7.29 -3.06
C SER A 62 -21.65 8.32 -3.45
N LEU A 63 -21.58 9.52 -2.88
CA LEU A 63 -22.14 10.75 -3.45
C LEU A 63 -20.91 11.64 -3.60
N GLU A 64 -20.18 11.70 -4.72
CA GLU A 64 -20.60 12.00 -6.07
C GLU A 64 -19.62 11.34 -7.07
N LYS A 65 -20.13 10.46 -7.94
CA LYS A 65 -19.46 10.16 -9.21
C LYS A 65 -20.43 10.53 -10.32
N LYS A 66 -20.33 11.76 -10.82
CA LYS A 66 -20.79 12.07 -12.18
C LYS A 66 -19.93 11.24 -13.12
N VAL A 67 -20.54 10.20 -13.66
CA VAL A 67 -20.10 9.58 -14.91
C VAL A 67 -20.70 10.42 -16.04
N ASP A 68 -19.96 10.50 -17.14
CA ASP A 68 -20.27 11.18 -18.41
C ASP A 68 -19.96 12.69 -18.47
N ALA A 69 -18.71 12.99 -18.77
CA ALA A 69 -18.33 14.11 -19.61
C ALA A 69 -17.31 13.60 -20.66
N PRO A 70 -17.39 14.08 -21.91
CA PRO A 70 -16.62 13.55 -23.02
C PRO A 70 -15.13 13.79 -22.78
N GLU A 71 -14.33 12.92 -23.39
CA GLU A 71 -12.89 13.08 -23.60
C GLU A 71 -12.60 14.47 -24.18
N ILE A 72 -12.38 15.45 -23.31
CA ILE A 72 -11.66 16.68 -23.63
C ILE A 72 -10.30 16.50 -22.98
N GLU A 73 -9.28 16.44 -23.82
CA GLU A 73 -7.87 16.25 -23.51
C GLU A 73 -7.45 16.99 -22.22
N ALA A 74 -7.47 16.27 -21.09
CA ALA A 74 -7.25 16.82 -19.75
C ALA A 74 -5.76 16.74 -19.33
N ASP A 75 -4.85 16.62 -20.30
CA ASP A 75 -3.47 16.23 -20.04
C ASP A 75 -2.58 17.34 -19.45
N ASN A 76 -3.11 18.55 -19.24
CA ASN A 76 -2.32 19.70 -18.79
C ASN A 76 -2.91 20.54 -17.64
N ILE A 77 -4.03 20.13 -17.03
CA ILE A 77 -4.59 20.90 -15.90
C ILE A 77 -3.99 20.40 -14.58
N VAL A 78 -3.14 21.22 -13.95
CA VAL A 78 -2.57 20.96 -12.62
C VAL A 78 -3.44 21.63 -11.57
N THR A 79 -4.04 20.84 -10.67
CA THR A 79 -4.84 21.38 -9.56
C THR A 79 -3.93 21.87 -8.43
N VAL A 80 -4.31 22.99 -7.81
CA VAL A 80 -3.63 23.48 -6.58
C VAL A 80 -3.70 22.39 -5.51
N GLY A 81 -2.55 22.07 -4.91
CA GLY A 81 -2.41 20.92 -4.01
C GLY A 81 -1.76 19.69 -4.65
N THR A 82 -1.52 19.69 -5.96
CA THR A 82 -0.79 18.59 -6.64
C THR A 82 0.65 18.53 -6.17
N THR A 83 1.12 17.36 -5.72
CA THR A 83 2.50 17.16 -5.29
C THR A 83 3.42 16.89 -6.49
N CYS A 84 4.68 17.34 -6.38
CA CYS A 84 5.70 17.04 -7.38
C CYS A 84 5.94 15.51 -7.47
N LYS A 85 6.02 15.00 -8.69
CA LYS A 85 6.20 13.57 -9.00
C LYS A 85 7.68 13.16 -9.14
N ASN A 86 8.61 14.11 -9.05
CA ASN A 86 10.04 13.80 -9.01
C ASN A 86 10.42 13.16 -7.67
N ALA A 87 11.26 12.13 -7.73
CA ALA A 87 11.62 11.36 -6.53
C ALA A 87 12.36 12.22 -5.49
N GLY A 88 11.92 12.16 -4.23
CA GLY A 88 12.50 12.95 -3.13
C GLY A 88 12.08 14.42 -3.11
N CYS A 89 11.32 14.91 -4.10
CA CYS A 89 10.73 16.23 -4.03
C CYS A 89 9.43 16.21 -3.22
N ARG A 90 9.28 17.17 -2.29
CA ARG A 90 8.12 17.27 -1.39
C ARG A 90 7.29 18.53 -1.63
N GLN A 91 7.55 19.25 -2.72
CA GLN A 91 6.83 20.48 -3.02
C GLN A 91 5.44 20.21 -3.57
N THR A 92 4.55 21.13 -3.25
CA THR A 92 3.15 21.11 -3.66
C THR A 92 2.87 22.33 -4.53
N TYR A 93 2.16 22.10 -5.63
CA TYR A 93 1.75 23.14 -6.57
C TYR A 93 0.79 24.13 -5.89
N LYS A 94 1.20 25.40 -5.78
CA LYS A 94 0.41 26.50 -5.21
C LYS A 94 -0.06 27.51 -6.26
N GLY A 95 0.14 27.19 -7.55
CA GLY A 95 -0.08 28.09 -8.67
C GLY A 95 1.20 28.29 -9.48
N GLU A 96 1.18 29.22 -10.41
CA GLU A 96 2.21 29.35 -11.45
C GLU A 96 3.60 29.69 -10.91
N GLN A 97 3.68 30.35 -9.75
CA GLN A 97 4.94 30.64 -9.06
C GLN A 97 5.69 29.36 -8.67
N SER A 98 4.97 28.28 -8.33
CA SER A 98 5.60 26.99 -8.00
C SER A 98 6.33 26.36 -9.18
N ASN A 99 6.04 26.76 -10.43
CA ASN A 99 6.78 26.28 -11.61
C ASN A 99 8.17 26.90 -11.70
N LEU A 100 8.37 28.09 -11.13
CA LEU A 100 9.63 28.82 -11.17
C LEU A 100 10.60 28.35 -10.06
N ASP A 101 10.07 27.71 -9.02
CA ASP A 101 10.87 27.15 -7.95
C ASP A 101 11.78 26.01 -8.47
N THR A 102 13.01 25.98 -7.97
CA THR A 102 13.95 24.91 -8.31
C THR A 102 13.56 23.61 -7.61
N CYS A 103 13.30 22.56 -8.40
CA CYS A 103 13.04 21.23 -7.91
C CYS A 103 14.34 20.52 -7.56
N PHE A 104 14.53 20.15 -6.28
CA PHE A 104 15.60 19.24 -5.87
C PHE A 104 15.06 17.82 -5.76
N TYR A 105 15.59 16.92 -6.59
CA TYR A 105 15.11 15.54 -6.69
C TYR A 105 16.25 14.54 -6.92
N HIS A 106 15.91 13.26 -6.89
CA HIS A 106 16.79 12.15 -7.25
C HIS A 106 16.46 11.67 -8.66
N ALA A 107 17.42 11.79 -9.59
CA ALA A 107 17.26 11.30 -10.97
C ALA A 107 17.39 9.75 -11.08
N GLY A 108 17.95 9.13 -10.04
CA GLY A 108 18.15 7.68 -9.97
C GLY A 108 16.97 6.94 -9.32
N TYR A 109 17.16 5.65 -9.09
CA TYR A 109 16.19 4.78 -8.45
C TYR A 109 16.67 4.36 -7.06
N PRO A 110 15.75 3.97 -6.16
CA PRO A 110 16.11 3.53 -4.82
C PRO A 110 16.70 2.11 -4.85
N ILE A 111 17.76 1.88 -4.07
CA ILE A 111 18.37 0.56 -3.85
C ILE A 111 18.29 0.20 -2.37
N PHE A 112 17.90 -1.05 -2.11
CA PHE A 112 17.86 -1.68 -0.79
C PHE A 112 18.70 -2.95 -0.84
N HIS A 113 19.94 -2.91 -0.34
CA HIS A 113 20.87 -4.05 -0.35
C HIS A 113 21.66 -4.11 0.95
N GLU A 114 21.80 -5.30 1.54
CA GLU A 114 22.57 -5.52 2.79
C GLU A 114 22.17 -4.59 3.94
N GLY A 115 20.87 -4.31 4.08
CA GLY A 115 20.35 -3.41 5.12
C GLY A 115 20.56 -1.91 4.85
N MET A 116 21.26 -1.56 3.77
CA MET A 116 21.52 -0.20 3.35
C MET A 116 20.51 0.28 2.30
N LYS A 117 20.16 1.56 2.37
CA LYS A 117 19.18 2.25 1.53
C LYS A 117 19.81 3.47 0.90
N TYR A 118 19.72 3.61 -0.42
CA TYR A 118 20.32 4.73 -1.15
C TYR A 118 19.69 4.95 -2.52
N TRP A 119 20.01 6.07 -3.16
CA TRP A 119 19.59 6.39 -4.52
C TRP A 119 20.75 6.19 -5.48
N THR A 120 20.55 5.62 -6.67
CA THR A 120 21.66 5.41 -7.61
C THR A 120 22.33 6.67 -8.14
N CYS A 121 21.63 7.79 -8.10
CA CYS A 121 22.15 9.09 -8.54
C CYS A 121 23.13 9.74 -7.56
N CYS A 122 23.28 9.22 -6.33
CA CYS A 122 24.22 9.78 -5.35
C CYS A 122 24.71 8.73 -4.35
N GLN A 123 25.79 9.02 -3.63
CA GLN A 123 26.43 8.03 -2.74
C GLN A 123 25.96 8.11 -1.28
N ARG A 124 24.88 8.85 -0.99
CA ARG A 124 24.31 8.95 0.35
C ARG A 124 23.56 7.66 0.69
N LYS A 125 24.09 6.92 1.67
CA LYS A 125 23.54 5.65 2.16
C LYS A 125 23.10 5.79 3.60
N THR A 126 22.02 5.11 3.96
CA THR A 126 21.52 5.05 5.34
C THR A 126 20.96 3.65 5.63
N SER A 127 21.09 3.20 6.88
CA SER A 127 20.42 1.98 7.35
C SER A 127 18.99 2.25 7.82
N ASP A 128 18.63 3.49 8.14
CA ASP A 128 17.30 3.88 8.59
C ASP A 128 16.37 4.26 7.42
N PHE A 129 15.11 3.79 7.46
CA PHE A 129 14.14 4.03 6.39
C PHE A 129 13.58 5.45 6.41
N ALA A 130 13.34 6.03 7.59
CA ALA A 130 12.80 7.39 7.68
C ALA A 130 13.81 8.40 7.12
N ASN A 131 15.08 8.26 7.50
CA ASN A 131 16.16 9.09 6.97
C ASN A 131 16.32 8.94 5.45
N PHE A 132 16.12 7.73 4.91
CA PHE A 132 16.13 7.51 3.45
C PHE A 132 15.04 8.32 2.73
N LEU A 133 13.82 8.38 3.29
CA LEU A 133 12.72 9.16 2.72
C LEU A 133 12.94 10.67 2.86
N GLU A 134 13.64 11.11 3.90
CA GLU A 134 13.97 12.51 4.21
C GLU A 134 15.18 13.05 3.44
N GLN A 135 15.93 12.16 2.80
CA GLN A 135 17.08 12.53 2.00
C GLN A 135 16.67 13.52 0.88
N GLN A 136 17.16 14.76 0.96
CA GLN A 136 16.94 15.79 -0.06
C GLN A 136 17.50 15.34 -1.41
N GLY A 137 16.83 15.66 -2.53
CA GLY A 137 17.34 15.37 -3.87
C GLY A 137 18.75 15.91 -4.14
N CYS A 138 19.54 15.20 -4.94
CA CYS A 138 20.91 15.59 -5.33
C CYS A 138 20.99 16.31 -6.69
N THR A 139 19.89 16.37 -7.43
CA THR A 139 19.80 16.97 -8.76
C THR A 139 18.81 18.11 -8.72
N SER A 140 19.11 19.21 -9.42
CA SER A 140 18.20 20.34 -9.60
C SER A 140 17.53 20.29 -10.98
N GLY A 141 16.33 20.84 -11.09
CA GLY A 141 15.59 20.96 -12.34
C GLY A 141 14.19 21.53 -12.13
N ASN A 142 13.29 21.26 -13.07
CA ASN A 142 11.91 21.71 -13.00
C ASN A 142 11.02 20.69 -12.28
N HIS A 143 9.97 21.18 -11.64
CA HIS A 143 8.96 20.33 -11.04
C HIS A 143 8.15 19.58 -12.11
N VAL A 144 7.82 18.32 -11.83
CA VAL A 144 6.92 17.51 -12.66
C VAL A 144 5.62 17.29 -11.90
N TRP A 145 4.55 17.96 -12.33
CA TRP A 145 3.24 17.85 -11.67
C TRP A 145 2.38 16.74 -12.27
N ILE A 146 2.56 16.47 -13.57
CA ILE A 146 1.85 15.43 -14.32
C ILE A 146 2.93 14.51 -14.93
N LYS A 147 2.83 13.20 -14.64
CA LYS A 147 3.64 12.17 -15.31
C LYS A 147 2.83 11.73 -16.50
N ARG A 148 3.39 11.95 -17.69
CA ARG A 148 2.89 11.37 -18.93
C ARG A 148 3.43 9.94 -19.05
#